data_AF-A0A850NR85-F1
#
_entry.id   AF-A0A850NR85-F1
#
_cell.length_a   1.000
_cell.length_b   1.000
_cell.length_c   1.000
_cell.angle_alpha   90.00
_cell.angle_beta   90.00
_cell.angle_gamma   90.00
#
_symmetry.space_group_name_H-M   'P 1'
#
loop_
_entity.id
_entity.type
_entity.pdbx_description
1 polymer ?
#
loop_
_entity_poly.entity_id
_entity_poly.type
_entity_poly.pdbx_seq_one_letter_code
_entity_poly.pdbx_strand_id
1 'polypeptide(L)'
;VLPQMLAALGAVFVACGVGEAVSRLAAGVLPEAAPGLALLAYGLGMVALTIVTGNAFAAFPVMTAGIGLPLVVGRYGGDPVAMSSLGMLAGYCGTLLTPMAATFNIVPVALLGLPSRWSVIRVQAPTGAAVLVFILILMQCVVYRSAT
;
A
#
# COMPACT_ATOMS: atom_id res chain seq x y z
N VAL A 1 11.10 -16.49 -9.26
CA VAL A 1 9.78 -17.05 -8.92
C VAL A 1 9.00 -16.20 -7.91
N LEU A 2 9.61 -15.61 -6.88
CA LEU A 2 8.88 -14.81 -5.87
C LEU A 2 7.97 -13.70 -6.43
N PRO A 3 8.40 -12.82 -7.37
CA PRO A 3 7.50 -11.82 -7.96
C PRO A 3 6.31 -12.45 -8.71
N GLN A 4 6.53 -13.57 -9.39
CA GLN A 4 5.47 -14.29 -10.13
C GLN A 4 4.45 -14.91 -9.17
N MET A 5 4.89 -15.44 -8.02
CA MET A 5 3.99 -15.97 -6.99
C MET A 5 3.16 -14.86 -6.32
N LEU A 6 3.76 -13.69 -6.10
CA LEU A 6 3.04 -12.53 -5.54
C LEU A 6 2.03 -11.95 -6.53
N ALA A 7 2.37 -11.92 -7.82
CA ALA A 7 1.43 -11.56 -8.87
C ALA A 7 0.25 -12.56 -8.93
N ALA A 8 0.54 -13.86 -8.84
CA ALA A 8 -0.50 -14.89 -8.77
C ALA A 8 -1.39 -14.74 -7.53
N LEU A 9 -0.80 -14.45 -6.35
CA LEU A 9 -1.56 -14.16 -5.13
C LEU A 9 -2.48 -12.94 -5.31
N GLY A 10 -1.98 -11.88 -5.93
CA GLY A 10 -2.77 -10.71 -6.28
C GLY A 10 -3.96 -11.06 -7.19
N ALA A 11 -3.74 -11.89 -8.21
CA ALA A 11 -4.81 -12.38 -9.08
C ALA A 11 -5.84 -13.22 -8.32
N VAL A 12 -5.41 -14.06 -7.37
CA VAL A 12 -6.31 -14.83 -6.50
C VAL A 12 -7.16 -13.90 -5.63
N PHE A 13 -6.58 -12.87 -5.01
CA PHE A 13 -7.38 -11.92 -4.22
C PHE A 13 -8.41 -11.17 -5.04
N VAL A 14 -8.09 -10.83 -6.29
CA VAL A 14 -9.04 -10.25 -7.22
C VAL A 14 -10.16 -11.25 -7.54
N ALA A 15 -9.80 -12.51 -7.85
CA ALA A 15 -10.77 -13.58 -8.14
C ALA A 15 -11.69 -13.89 -6.94
N CYS A 16 -11.18 -13.78 -5.70
CA CYS A 16 -11.96 -13.95 -4.48
C CYS A 16 -12.83 -12.73 -4.11
N GLY A 17 -12.81 -11.66 -4.91
CA GLY A 17 -13.64 -10.47 -4.65
C GLY A 17 -13.17 -9.62 -3.46
N VAL A 18 -11.90 -9.73 -3.04
CA VAL A 18 -11.38 -8.97 -1.90
C VAL A 18 -11.46 -7.46 -2.16
N GLY A 19 -11.20 -7.03 -3.40
CA GLY A 19 -11.36 -5.63 -3.80
C GLY A 19 -12.79 -5.12 -3.62
N GLU A 20 -13.80 -5.93 -3.95
CA GLU A 20 -15.21 -5.54 -3.79
C GLU A 20 -15.59 -5.42 -2.31
N ALA A 21 -15.12 -6.35 -1.46
CA ALA A 21 -15.31 -6.27 -0.02
C ALA A 21 -14.69 -4.99 0.56
N VAL A 22 -13.47 -4.64 0.15
CA VAL A 22 -12.79 -3.40 0.55
C VAL A 22 -13.56 -2.17 0.07
N SER A 23 -14.06 -2.17 -1.17
CA SER A 23 -14.86 -1.07 -1.73
C SER A 23 -16.14 -0.84 -0.95
N ARG A 24 -16.87 -1.91 -0.58
CA ARG A 24 -18.10 -1.81 0.23
C ARG A 24 -17.82 -1.25 1.63
N LEU A 25 -16.74 -1.69 2.27
CA LEU A 25 -16.32 -1.15 3.56
C LEU A 25 -15.94 0.33 3.45
N ALA A 26 -15.19 0.68 2.40
CA ALA A 26 -14.81 2.06 2.13
C ALA A 26 -16.05 2.96 1.88
N ALA A 27 -17.02 2.50 1.09
CA ALA A 27 -18.26 3.24 0.81
C ALA A 27 -19.11 3.49 2.07
N GLY A 28 -19.06 2.60 3.06
CA GLY A 28 -19.78 2.78 4.34
C GLY A 28 -19.11 3.75 5.32
N VAL A 29 -17.81 4.02 5.16
CA VAL A 29 -17.02 4.83 6.10
C VAL A 29 -16.61 6.18 5.51
N LEU A 30 -16.39 6.25 4.19
CA LEU A 30 -15.95 7.49 3.55
C LEU A 30 -17.15 8.39 3.18
N PRO A 31 -17.11 9.68 3.55
CA PRO A 31 -18.05 10.67 3.07
C PRO A 31 -17.98 10.81 1.55
N GLU A 32 -19.13 11.10 0.92
CA GLU A 32 -19.29 11.15 -0.53
C GLU A 32 -18.47 12.24 -1.26
N ALA A 33 -17.98 13.24 -0.53
CA ALA A 33 -17.36 14.45 -1.08
C ALA A 33 -15.93 14.69 -0.54
N ALA A 34 -15.18 13.63 -0.24
CA ALA A 34 -13.84 13.74 0.35
C ALA A 34 -12.78 12.98 -0.48
N PRO A 35 -12.33 13.52 -1.63
CA PRO A 35 -11.32 12.87 -2.48
C PRO A 35 -10.02 12.58 -1.72
N GLY A 36 -9.57 13.52 -0.89
CA GLY A 36 -8.37 13.33 -0.08
C GLY A 36 -8.48 12.16 0.91
N LEU A 37 -9.67 11.89 1.44
CA LEU A 37 -9.88 10.76 2.35
C LEU A 37 -9.82 9.42 1.61
N ALA A 38 -10.35 9.35 0.37
CA ALA A 38 -10.21 8.15 -0.47
C ALA A 38 -8.75 7.86 -0.78
N LEU A 39 -7.97 8.91 -1.04
CA LEU A 39 -6.54 8.78 -1.29
C LEU A 39 -5.75 8.37 -0.03
N LEU A 40 -6.11 8.89 1.14
CA LEU A 40 -5.55 8.43 2.42
C LEU A 40 -5.93 6.96 2.71
N ALA A 41 -7.17 6.56 2.47
CA ALA A 41 -7.61 5.18 2.65
C ALA A 41 -6.85 4.22 1.73
N TYR A 42 -6.61 4.62 0.48
CA TYR A 42 -5.78 3.87 -0.45
C TYR A 42 -4.33 3.76 0.05
N GLY A 43 -3.68 4.89 0.39
CA GLY A 43 -2.29 4.91 0.82
C GLY A 43 -2.05 4.17 2.15
N LEU A 44 -2.89 4.40 3.16
CA LEU A 44 -2.82 3.71 4.44
C LEU A 44 -3.18 2.23 4.33
N GLY A 45 -4.18 1.89 3.50
CA GLY A 45 -4.54 0.50 3.23
C GLY A 45 -3.42 -0.25 2.50
N MET A 46 -2.70 0.41 1.59
CA MET A 46 -1.49 -0.12 0.96
C MET A 46 -0.43 -0.48 2.03
N VAL A 47 -0.15 0.41 2.97
CA VAL A 47 0.80 0.13 4.07
C VAL A 47 0.31 -1.02 4.94
N ALA A 48 -0.93 -0.96 5.41
CA ALA A 48 -1.49 -1.94 6.34
C ALA A 48 -1.51 -3.35 5.73
N LEU A 49 -2.00 -3.49 4.50
CA LEU A 49 -2.05 -4.78 3.81
C LEU A 49 -0.64 -5.28 3.48
N THR A 50 0.30 -4.38 3.18
CA THR A 50 1.70 -4.76 3.00
C THR A 50 2.33 -5.26 4.31
N ILE A 51 2.01 -4.66 5.45
CA ILE A 51 2.49 -5.13 6.75
C ILE A 51 2.03 -6.57 7.01
N VAL A 52 0.77 -6.88 6.67
CA VAL A 52 0.16 -8.22 6.83
C VAL A 52 0.75 -9.23 5.84
N THR A 53 0.88 -8.86 4.57
CA THR A 53 1.35 -9.78 3.52
C THR A 53 2.88 -9.87 3.44
N GLY A 54 3.61 -8.92 4.03
CA GLY A 54 5.05 -8.80 3.93
C GLY A 54 5.56 -8.24 2.59
N ASN A 55 4.67 -7.86 1.66
CA ASN A 55 5.09 -7.38 0.34
C ASN A 55 4.07 -6.44 -0.36
N ALA A 56 4.57 -5.33 -0.89
CA ALA A 56 3.75 -4.33 -1.59
C ALA A 56 3.08 -4.83 -2.88
N PHE A 57 3.72 -5.75 -3.62
CA PHE A 57 3.14 -6.33 -4.84
C PHE A 57 1.92 -7.21 -4.57
N ALA A 58 1.83 -7.84 -3.39
CA ALA A 58 0.64 -8.58 -3.01
C ALA A 58 -0.52 -7.65 -2.63
N ALA A 59 -0.20 -6.56 -1.92
CA ALA A 59 -1.19 -5.57 -1.49
C ALA A 59 -1.75 -4.74 -2.66
N PHE A 60 -0.91 -4.43 -3.64
CA PHE A 60 -1.23 -3.48 -4.71
C PHE A 60 -2.49 -3.83 -5.52
N PRO A 61 -2.67 -5.05 -6.05
CA PRO A 61 -3.87 -5.40 -6.82
C PRO A 61 -5.15 -5.25 -5.99
N VAL A 62 -5.11 -5.62 -4.71
CA VAL A 62 -6.27 -5.56 -3.81
C VAL A 62 -6.70 -4.13 -3.55
N MET A 63 -5.77 -3.28 -3.13
CA MET A 63 -6.07 -1.89 -2.79
C MET A 63 -6.40 -1.07 -4.03
N THR A 64 -5.73 -1.34 -5.16
CA THR A 64 -5.97 -0.65 -6.42
C THR A 64 -7.32 -1.05 -7.01
N ALA A 65 -7.70 -2.33 -6.99
CA ALA A 65 -9.01 -2.77 -7.44
C ALA A 65 -10.14 -2.34 -6.48
N GLY A 66 -9.88 -2.28 -5.17
CA GLY A 66 -10.91 -1.98 -4.17
C GLY A 66 -11.13 -0.50 -3.89
N ILE A 67 -10.08 0.32 -3.89
CA ILE A 67 -10.16 1.75 -3.55
C ILE A 67 -9.62 2.62 -4.68
N GLY A 68 -8.41 2.33 -5.16
CA GLY A 68 -7.69 3.20 -6.09
C GLY A 68 -8.47 3.48 -7.37
N LEU A 69 -8.73 2.46 -8.19
CA LEU A 69 -9.45 2.61 -9.45
C LEU A 69 -10.91 3.05 -9.27
N PRO A 70 -11.74 2.43 -8.40
CA PRO A 70 -13.16 2.80 -8.32
C PRO A 70 -13.38 4.18 -7.68
N LEU A 71 -12.65 4.51 -6.62
CA LEU A 71 -12.90 5.75 -5.86
C LEU A 71 -11.95 6.86 -6.30
N VAL A 72 -10.63 6.67 -6.22
CA VAL A 72 -9.68 7.75 -6.51
C VAL A 72 -9.76 8.16 -7.98
N VAL A 73 -9.71 7.20 -8.91
CA VAL A 73 -9.73 7.47 -10.35
C VAL A 73 -11.16 7.62 -10.87
N GLY A 74 -12.01 6.61 -10.66
CA GLY A 74 -13.35 6.56 -11.24
C GLY A 74 -14.31 7.61 -10.70
N ARG A 75 -14.41 7.74 -9.37
CA ARG A 75 -15.35 8.69 -8.74
C ARG A 75 -14.80 10.12 -8.66
N TYR A 76 -13.53 10.27 -8.30
CA TYR A 76 -12.93 11.57 -8.02
C TYR A 76 -11.99 12.09 -9.12
N GLY A 77 -11.81 11.37 -10.22
CA GLY A 77 -11.05 11.82 -11.38
C GLY A 77 -9.54 11.93 -11.15
N GLY A 78 -8.97 11.24 -10.15
CA GLY A 78 -7.54 11.24 -9.90
C GLY A 78 -6.75 10.55 -11.01
N ASP A 79 -5.50 10.99 -11.23
CA ASP A 79 -4.62 10.38 -12.23
C ASP A 79 -4.18 8.97 -11.81
N PRO A 80 -4.51 7.92 -12.61
CA PRO A 80 -4.15 6.54 -12.29
C PRO A 80 -2.64 6.33 -12.24
N VAL A 81 -1.83 7.08 -13.00
CA VAL A 81 -0.38 6.90 -13.05
C VAL A 81 0.27 7.44 -11.77
N ALA A 82 -0.04 8.67 -11.38
CA ALA A 82 0.42 9.22 -10.11
C ALA A 82 -0.08 8.41 -8.91
N MET A 83 -1.36 8.02 -8.89
CA MET A 83 -1.94 7.23 -7.82
C MET A 83 -1.23 5.87 -7.68
N SER A 84 -1.08 5.12 -8.77
CA SER A 84 -0.51 3.77 -8.72
C SER A 84 0.97 3.75 -8.34
N SER A 85 1.76 4.67 -8.91
CA SER A 85 3.20 4.79 -8.62
C SER A 85 3.47 5.18 -7.16
N LEU A 86 2.82 6.23 -6.67
CA LEU A 86 2.95 6.69 -5.28
C LEU A 86 2.33 5.70 -4.29
N GLY A 87 1.22 5.05 -4.66
CA GLY A 87 0.60 3.99 -3.86
C GLY A 87 1.53 2.80 -3.66
N MET A 88 2.25 2.38 -4.71
CA MET A 88 3.25 1.32 -4.60
C MET A 88 4.43 1.73 -3.73
N LEU A 89 4.91 2.98 -3.83
CA LEU A 89 5.93 3.52 -2.92
C LEU A 89 5.46 3.53 -1.46
N ALA A 90 4.22 3.95 -1.19
CA ALA A 90 3.62 3.88 0.14
C ALA A 90 3.58 2.43 0.66
N GLY A 91 3.22 1.46 -0.19
CA GLY A 91 3.29 0.03 0.15
C GLY A 91 4.68 -0.42 0.59
N TYR A 92 5.74 0.03 -0.09
CA TYR A 92 7.12 -0.29 0.32
C TYR A 92 7.48 0.26 1.69
N CYS A 93 6.94 1.40 2.12
CA CYS A 93 7.07 1.85 3.51
C CYS A 93 6.50 0.82 4.50
N GLY A 94 5.39 0.15 4.15
CA GLY A 94 4.85 -0.97 4.95
C GLY A 94 5.79 -2.17 5.04
N THR A 95 6.54 -2.45 3.97
CA THR A 95 7.53 -3.54 3.94
C THR A 95 8.65 -3.30 4.95
N LEU A 96 9.03 -2.04 5.17
CA LEU A 96 10.02 -1.65 6.19
C LEU A 96 9.49 -1.79 7.63
N LEU A 97 8.17 -1.86 7.83
CA LEU A 97 7.58 -1.88 9.16
C LEU A 97 7.18 -3.29 9.63
N THR A 98 7.38 -4.33 8.81
CA THR A 98 6.92 -5.69 9.11
C THR A 98 8.04 -6.73 9.16
N PRO A 99 8.07 -7.61 10.18
CA PRO A 99 9.03 -8.70 10.24
C PRO A 99 8.73 -9.80 9.21
N MET A 100 7.58 -9.76 8.53
CA MET A 100 7.24 -10.73 7.47
C MET A 100 7.94 -10.45 6.15
N ALA A 101 8.55 -9.27 5.99
CA ALA A 101 9.27 -8.90 4.77
C ALA A 101 10.55 -9.73 4.64
N ALA A 102 10.49 -10.77 3.80
CA ALA A 102 11.58 -11.74 3.66
C ALA A 102 12.90 -11.07 3.23
N THR A 103 12.86 -10.27 2.15
CA THR A 103 14.07 -9.69 1.54
C THR A 103 14.64 -8.50 2.32
N PHE A 104 13.82 -7.81 3.10
CA PHE A 104 14.22 -6.57 3.79
C PHE A 104 14.53 -6.79 5.27
N ASN A 105 13.81 -7.69 5.94
CA ASN A 105 13.87 -7.85 7.40
C ASN A 105 14.32 -9.25 7.83
N ILE A 106 13.69 -10.32 7.31
CA ILE A 106 14.00 -11.69 7.77
C ILE A 106 15.42 -12.10 7.37
N VAL A 107 15.76 -11.98 6.08
CA VAL A 107 17.05 -12.44 5.55
C VAL A 107 18.23 -11.71 6.21
N PRO A 108 18.25 -10.36 6.30
CA PRO A 108 19.34 -9.65 6.97
C PRO A 108 19.48 -9.99 8.46
N VAL A 109 18.36 -10.13 9.18
CA VAL A 109 18.38 -10.54 10.60
C VAL A 109 19.02 -11.90 10.77
N ALA A 110 18.66 -12.87 9.92
CA ALA A 110 19.20 -14.22 9.96
C ALA A 110 20.69 -14.26 9.59
N LEU A 111 21.09 -13.53 8.54
CA LEU A 111 22.48 -13.47 8.08
C LEU A 111 23.41 -12.81 9.10
N LEU A 112 22.92 -11.82 9.83
CA LEU A 112 23.70 -11.08 10.84
C LEU A 112 23.57 -11.67 12.25
N GLY A 113 22.80 -12.75 12.43
CA GLY A 113 22.60 -13.38 13.73
C GLY A 113 22.01 -12.44 14.79
N LEU A 114 21.16 -11.49 14.39
CA LEU A 114 20.64 -10.48 15.31
C LEU A 114 19.71 -11.10 16.36
N PRO A 115 19.72 -10.61 17.61
CA PRO A 115 18.99 -11.22 18.72
C PRO A 115 17.48 -11.13 18.59
N SER A 116 16.97 -10.23 17.74
CA SER A 116 15.54 -10.03 17.52
C SER A 116 15.21 -9.74 16.06
N ARG A 117 14.08 -10.28 15.61
CA ARG A 117 13.45 -9.99 14.31
C ARG A 117 13.08 -8.51 14.10
N TRP A 118 13.04 -7.73 15.17
CA TRP A 118 12.70 -6.30 15.14
C TRP A 118 13.91 -5.37 15.11
N SER A 119 15.13 -5.91 15.18
CA SER A 119 16.35 -5.11 15.31
C SER A 119 16.54 -4.13 14.16
N VAL A 120 16.36 -4.60 12.92
CA VAL A 120 16.42 -3.78 11.70
C VAL A 120 15.23 -2.79 11.65
N ILE A 121 14.03 -3.28 11.98
CA ILE A 121 12.79 -2.50 11.93
C ILE A 121 12.85 -1.29 12.84
N ARG A 122 13.38 -1.42 14.07
CA ARG A 122 13.49 -0.29 15.01
C ARG A 122 14.32 0.87 14.48
N VAL A 123 15.36 0.58 13.70
CA VAL A 123 16.25 1.60 13.12
C VAL A 123 15.62 2.23 11.89
N GLN A 124 14.96 1.44 11.03
CA GLN A 124 14.37 1.95 9.79
C GLN A 124 12.96 2.54 9.95
N ALA A 125 12.21 2.16 11.00
CA ALA A 125 10.86 2.63 11.25
C ALA A 125 10.71 4.16 11.25
N PRO A 126 11.57 4.97 11.91
CA PRO A 126 11.44 6.42 11.86
C PRO A 126 11.59 6.96 10.44
N THR A 127 12.56 6.46 9.68
CA THR A 127 12.77 6.84 8.28
C THR A 127 11.60 6.40 7.40
N GLY A 128 11.11 5.17 7.56
CA GLY A 128 9.96 4.65 6.83
C GLY A 128 8.69 5.45 7.10
N ALA A 129 8.46 5.87 8.35
CA ALA A 129 7.35 6.73 8.72
C ALA A 129 7.47 8.13 8.12
N ALA A 130 8.67 8.74 8.16
CA ALA A 130 8.90 10.06 7.55
C ALA A 130 8.66 10.04 6.03
N VAL A 131 9.16 9.01 5.35
CA VAL A 131 8.95 8.81 3.91
C VAL A 131 7.47 8.56 3.61
N LEU A 132 6.77 7.77 4.43
CA LEU A 132 5.33 7.55 4.27
C LEU A 132 4.55 8.85 4.36
N VAL A 133 4.80 9.68 5.38
CA VAL A 133 4.12 10.97 5.52
C VAL A 133 4.39 11.85 4.31
N PHE A 134 5.63 11.92 3.84
CA PHE A 134 5.99 12.66 2.64
C PHE A 134 5.24 12.15 1.39
N ILE A 135 5.18 10.83 1.19
CA ILE A 135 4.45 10.23 0.06
C ILE A 135 2.96 10.54 0.14
N LEU A 136 2.34 10.42 1.33
CA LEU A 136 0.92 10.72 1.49
C LEU A 136 0.62 12.19 1.17
N ILE A 137 1.47 13.12 1.61
CA ILE A 137 1.33 14.54 1.26
C ILE A 137 1.49 14.75 -0.26
N LEU A 138 2.51 14.12 -0.86
CA LEU A 138 2.77 14.23 -2.30
C LEU A 138 1.59 13.68 -3.13
N MET A 139 0.98 12.58 -2.69
CA MET A 139 -0.23 12.04 -3.30
C MET A 139 -1.36 13.07 -3.30
N GLN A 140 -1.63 13.72 -2.16
CA GLN A 140 -2.67 14.76 -2.08
C GLN A 140 -2.41 15.94 -3.02
N CYS A 141 -1.14 16.31 -3.22
CA CYS A 141 -0.77 17.44 -4.06
C CYS A 141 -0.82 17.15 -5.56
N VAL A 142 -0.52 15.91 -5.98
CA VAL A 142 -0.28 15.59 -7.40
C VAL A 142 -1.43 14.82 -8.03
N VAL A 143 -2.05 13.88 -7.31
CA VAL A 143 -3.00 12.92 -7.91
C VAL A 143 -4.22 13.59 -8.54
N TYR A 144 -4.73 14.67 -7.94
CA TYR A 144 -5.88 15.40 -8.46
C TYR A 144 -5.50 16.62 -9.32
N ARG A 145 -4.21 16.90 -9.46
CA ARG A 145 -3.72 18.09 -10.19
C ARG A 145 -3.48 17.81 -11.67
N SER A 146 -3.25 16.56 -12.05
CA SER A 146 -3.05 16.13 -13.45
C SER A 146 -4.35 15.93 -14.24
N ALA A 147 -5.52 16.15 -13.62
CA ALA A 147 -6.84 15.97 -14.23
C ALA A 147 -7.39 17.23 -14.95
N THR A 148 -6.59 18.30 -15.03
CA THR A 148 -6.87 19.54 -15.78
C THR A 148 -6.00 19.63 -17.02
#